data_AF-A0A0Q6VZN5-F1
#
_entry.id   AF-A0A0Q6VZN5-F1
#
_cell.length_a   1.000
_cell.length_b   1.000
_cell.length_c   1.000
_cell.angle_alpha   90.00
_cell.angle_beta   90.00
_cell.angle_gamma   90.00
#
_symmetry.space_group_name_H-M   'P 1'
#
loop_
_entity.id
_entity.type
_entity.pdbx_description
1 polymer ?
#
loop_
_entity_poly.entity_id
_entity_poly.type
_entity_poly.pdbx_seq_one_letter_code
_entity_poly.pdbx_strand_id
1 'polypeptide(L)'
;MHNEQYANSGHGTPLPLNDIHTLSYQSTPIRFALIDGQPWFVAADVCKAVGVYNPRYGAAKYARAIADSEKMLGRLPNVLRGAPAVLVISERGLDKLLWLALHSVNEAWPVLSSINAQASSLITKEAADV
;
A
#
# COMPACT_ATOMS: atom_id res chain seq x y z
N MET A 1 13.78 -19.43 18.34
CA MET A 1 12.34 -19.29 18.07
C MET A 1 12.19 -18.27 16.95
N HIS A 2 12.36 -18.70 15.69
CA HIS A 2 12.18 -17.81 14.54
C HIS A 2 10.74 -17.97 14.04
N ASN A 3 10.02 -16.85 13.97
CA ASN A 3 8.62 -16.80 13.56
C ASN A 3 8.49 -17.05 12.07
N GLU A 4 8.31 -18.31 11.72
CA GLU A 4 7.78 -18.77 10.44
C GLU A 4 6.24 -18.62 10.45
N GLN A 5 5.75 -17.48 9.98
CA GLN A 5 4.34 -17.30 9.61
C GLN A 5 4.22 -16.64 8.23
N TYR A 6 4.99 -17.14 7.26
CA TYR A 6 4.70 -16.99 5.85
C TYR A 6 4.08 -18.30 5.34
N ALA A 7 2.84 -18.57 5.74
CA ALA A 7 2.09 -19.70 5.22
C ALA A 7 0.74 -19.20 4.67
N ASN A 8 0.69 -19.14 3.35
CA ASN A 8 -0.51 -18.95 2.56
C ASN A 8 -1.65 -19.84 3.06
N SER A 9 -2.73 -19.25 3.58
CA SER A 9 -4.03 -19.91 3.79
C SER A 9 -5.11 -18.83 3.80
N GLY A 10 -6.03 -18.88 2.85
CA GLY A 10 -7.06 -17.88 2.61
C GLY A 10 -8.10 -17.74 3.73
N HIS A 11 -7.71 -17.12 4.85
CA HIS A 11 -8.56 -17.01 6.05
C HIS A 11 -8.39 -15.65 6.75
N GLY A 12 -9.13 -14.64 6.29
CA GLY A 12 -9.76 -13.55 7.07
C GLY A 12 -8.95 -12.72 8.08
N THR A 13 -7.65 -12.95 8.24
CA THR A 13 -6.84 -12.38 9.32
C THR A 13 -5.88 -11.37 8.71
N PRO A 14 -6.04 -10.07 8.99
CA PRO A 14 -5.17 -9.04 8.46
C PRO A 14 -3.75 -9.21 9.03
N LEU A 15 -2.74 -9.12 8.17
CA LEU A 15 -1.34 -9.20 8.60
C LEU A 15 -0.98 -7.95 9.42
N PRO A 16 -0.35 -8.09 10.60
CA PRO A 16 0.14 -6.94 11.34
C PRO A 16 1.27 -6.27 10.57
N LEU A 17 1.08 -4.99 10.23
CA LEU A 17 2.11 -4.17 9.62
C LEU A 17 2.88 -3.46 10.75
N ASN A 18 4.13 -3.86 10.99
CA ASN A 18 4.91 -3.30 12.10
C ASN A 18 5.65 -2.02 11.67
N ASP A 19 6.32 -2.05 10.52
CA ASP A 19 7.11 -0.94 9.99
C ASP A 19 6.29 -0.14 8.99
N ILE A 20 5.50 0.80 9.51
CA ILE A 20 4.71 1.74 8.69
C ILE A 20 5.48 3.04 8.51
N HIS A 21 5.79 3.33 7.25
CA HIS A 21 6.33 4.60 6.82
C HIS A 21 5.23 5.45 6.19
N THR A 22 5.40 6.77 6.23
CA THR A 22 4.48 7.72 5.61
C THR A 22 5.25 8.63 4.67
N LEU A 23 4.79 8.71 3.43
CA LEU A 23 5.24 9.70 2.44
C LEU A 23 4.10 10.68 2.15
N SER A 24 4.40 11.80 1.50
CA SER A 24 3.38 12.80 1.15
C SER A 24 3.33 12.98 -0.37
N TYR A 25 2.14 12.84 -0.95
CA TYR A 25 1.90 13.14 -2.36
C TYR A 25 0.81 14.20 -2.47
N GLN A 26 1.12 15.34 -3.11
CA GLN A 26 0.20 16.48 -3.20
C GLN A 26 -0.45 16.87 -1.86
N SER A 27 0.36 17.00 -0.81
CA SER A 27 -0.08 17.28 0.57
C SER A 27 -1.00 16.21 1.20
N THR A 28 -1.18 15.06 0.54
CA THR A 28 -1.93 13.92 1.08
C THR A 28 -0.96 12.85 1.58
N PRO A 29 -1.09 12.41 2.85
CA PRO A 29 -0.23 11.36 3.38
C PRO A 29 -0.58 10.00 2.77
N ILE A 30 0.45 9.28 2.30
CA ILE A 30 0.37 7.90 1.82
C ILE A 30 1.20 7.04 2.76
N ARG A 31 0.56 6.06 3.38
CA ARG A 31 1.22 5.09 4.25
C ARG A 31 1.65 3.87 3.44
N PHE A 32 2.81 3.33 3.76
CA PHE A 32 3.30 2.07 3.21
C PHE A 32 4.03 1.26 4.28
N ALA A 33 4.08 -0.06 4.08
CA ALA A 33 4.80 -1.00 4.92
C ALA A 33 5.91 -1.67 4.13
N LEU A 34 6.97 -2.12 4.80
CA LEU A 34 7.94 -3.02 4.19
C LEU A 34 7.57 -4.47 4.48
N ILE A 35 7.39 -5.26 3.42
CA ILE A 35 7.09 -6.69 3.49
C ILE A 35 8.04 -7.39 2.53
N ASP A 36 8.85 -8.33 3.03
CA ASP A 36 9.92 -8.99 2.28
C ASP A 36 10.89 -8.01 1.58
N GLY A 37 11.16 -6.86 2.20
CA GLY A 37 12.03 -5.82 1.63
C GLY A 37 11.43 -5.06 0.45
N GLN A 38 10.14 -5.24 0.18
CA GLN A 38 9.39 -4.53 -0.86
C GLN A 38 8.39 -3.56 -0.21
N PRO A 39 8.15 -2.37 -0.80
CA PRO A 39 7.16 -1.43 -0.30
C PRO A 39 5.73 -1.85 -0.69
N TRP A 40 4.84 -1.89 0.30
CA TRP A 40 3.42 -2.17 0.16
C TRP A 40 2.59 -0.96 0.60
N PHE A 41 1.86 -0.36 -0.33
CA PHE A 41 1.17 0.92 -0.15
C PHE A 41 -0.28 0.71 0.27
N VAL A 42 -0.80 1.57 1.15
CA VAL A 42 -2.23 1.58 1.51
C VAL A 42 -3.04 2.12 0.32
N ALA A 43 -3.80 1.24 -0.32
CA ALA A 43 -4.55 1.56 -1.54
C ALA A 43 -5.54 2.72 -1.35
N ALA A 44 -6.15 2.81 -0.16
CA ALA A 44 -7.07 3.89 0.17
C ALA A 44 -6.38 5.26 0.21
N ASP A 45 -5.15 5.33 0.69
CA ASP A 45 -4.41 6.60 0.79
C ASP A 45 -3.93 7.03 -0.59
N VAL A 46 -3.49 6.09 -1.43
CA VAL A 46 -3.17 6.35 -2.85
C VAL A 46 -4.39 6.92 -3.58
N CYS A 47 -5.56 6.27 -3.46
CA CYS A 47 -6.78 6.77 -4.11
C CYS A 47 -7.17 8.18 -3.66
N LYS A 48 -6.94 8.53 -2.38
CA LYS A 48 -7.19 9.90 -1.89
C LYS A 48 -6.19 10.88 -2.49
N ALA A 49 -4.92 10.50 -2.54
CA ALA A 49 -3.84 11.36 -3.02
C ALA A 49 -3.97 11.69 -4.50
N VAL A 50 -4.54 10.79 -5.31
CA VAL A 50 -4.83 11.04 -6.73
C VAL A 50 -6.26 11.55 -7.00
N GLY A 51 -7.07 11.76 -5.95
CA GLY A 51 -8.43 12.32 -6.09
C GLY A 51 -9.50 11.36 -6.63
N VAL A 52 -9.23 10.06 -6.70
CA VAL A 52 -10.18 9.03 -7.20
C VAL A 52 -10.88 8.25 -6.07
N TYR A 53 -10.68 8.68 -4.82
CA TYR A 53 -11.25 8.00 -3.66
C TYR A 53 -12.77 8.09 -3.65
N ASN A 54 -13.43 6.93 -3.69
CA ASN A 54 -14.88 6.85 -3.60
C ASN A 54 -15.32 6.48 -2.16
N PRO A 55 -16.09 7.30 -1.44
CA PRO A 55 -16.44 7.02 -0.04
C PRO A 55 -17.27 5.75 0.14
N ARG A 56 -18.03 5.34 -0.89
CA ARG A 56 -18.88 4.13 -0.86
C ARG A 56 -18.12 2.83 -1.11
N TYR A 57 -17.04 2.88 -1.89
CA TYR A 57 -16.32 1.69 -2.37
C TYR A 57 -14.83 1.69 -1.98
N GLY A 58 -14.33 2.78 -1.43
CA GLY A 58 -12.92 3.02 -1.15
C GLY A 58 -12.02 2.71 -2.34
N ALA A 59 -10.88 2.08 -2.04
CA ALA A 59 -9.99 1.51 -3.04
C ALA A 59 -10.42 0.12 -3.56
N ALA A 60 -11.45 -0.50 -2.96
CA ALA A 60 -11.87 -1.85 -3.34
C ALA A 60 -12.42 -1.93 -4.77
N LYS A 61 -12.95 -0.82 -5.30
CA LYS A 61 -13.39 -0.70 -6.70
C LYS A 61 -12.27 -1.09 -7.67
N TYR A 62 -11.08 -0.55 -7.47
CA TYR A 62 -9.92 -0.75 -8.35
C TYR A 62 -9.15 -2.02 -7.96
N ALA A 63 -9.00 -2.25 -6.66
CA ALA A 63 -8.24 -3.39 -6.17
C ALA A 63 -8.90 -4.76 -6.39
N ARG A 64 -10.19 -4.79 -6.76
CA ARG A 64 -10.85 -6.03 -7.16
C ARG A 64 -10.24 -6.64 -8.42
N ALA A 65 -9.77 -5.80 -9.36
CA ALA A 65 -9.12 -6.24 -10.60
C ALA A 65 -7.61 -6.53 -10.42
N ILE A 66 -7.04 -6.25 -9.25
CA ILE A 66 -5.66 -6.59 -8.89
C ILE A 66 -5.61 -8.05 -8.44
N ALA A 67 -4.54 -8.75 -8.83
CA ALA A 67 -4.29 -10.13 -8.43
C ALA A 67 -4.16 -10.26 -6.91
N ASP A 68 -4.59 -11.40 -6.36
CA ASP A 68 -4.52 -11.64 -4.90
C ASP A 68 -3.08 -11.66 -4.38
N SER A 69 -2.10 -12.02 -5.20
CA SER A 69 -0.68 -11.96 -4.85
C SER A 69 -0.11 -10.54 -4.78
N GLU A 70 -0.82 -9.53 -5.32
CA GLU A 70 -0.36 -8.14 -5.38
C GLU A 70 -1.17 -7.22 -4.45
N LYS A 71 -2.05 -7.80 -3.63
CA LYS A 71 -2.87 -7.11 -2.64
C LYS A 71 -2.97 -7.96 -1.39
N MET A 72 -3.10 -7.32 -0.23
CA MET A 72 -3.37 -8.04 1.00
C MET A 72 -4.12 -7.15 1.98
N LEU A 73 -4.75 -7.77 2.99
CA LEU A 73 -5.32 -7.05 4.12
C LEU A 73 -4.25 -6.90 5.20
N GLY A 74 -3.88 -5.65 5.48
CA GLY A 74 -2.98 -5.29 6.57
C GLY A 74 -3.73 -4.68 7.75
N ARG A 75 -3.16 -4.83 8.94
CA ARG A 75 -3.56 -4.10 10.14
C ARG A 75 -2.43 -3.15 10.51
N LEU A 76 -2.74 -1.86 10.48
CA LEU A 76 -1.80 -0.82 10.88
C LEU A 76 -1.45 -0.95 12.38
N PRO A 77 -0.23 -0.58 12.78
CA PRO A 77 0.18 -0.57 14.16
C PRO A 77 -0.54 0.57 14.89
N ASN A 78 -0.73 0.42 16.20
CA ASN A 78 -1.36 1.42 17.07
C ASN A 78 -2.82 1.78 16.74
N VAL A 79 -3.53 0.97 15.94
CA VAL A 79 -4.97 1.12 15.78
C VAL A 79 -5.70 0.25 16.80
N LEU A 80 -6.73 0.83 17.45
CA LEU A 80 -7.53 0.16 18.47
C LEU A 80 -7.91 -1.27 18.04
N ARG A 81 -7.87 -2.19 19.00
CA ARG A 81 -8.29 -3.58 18.79
C ARG A 81 -9.74 -3.58 18.26
N GLY A 82 -9.93 -3.96 16.99
CA GLY A 82 -11.23 -3.89 16.29
C GLY A 82 -11.27 -2.92 15.11
N ALA A 83 -10.20 -2.16 14.85
CA ALA A 83 -10.13 -1.29 13.69
C ALA A 83 -10.16 -2.07 12.36
N PRO A 84 -10.78 -1.48 11.32
CA PRO A 84 -10.92 -2.14 10.03
C PRO A 84 -9.54 -2.42 9.41
N ALA A 85 -9.42 -3.60 8.82
CA ALA A 85 -8.26 -3.95 8.00
C ALA A 85 -8.14 -2.95 6.85
N VAL A 86 -6.91 -2.54 6.55
CA VAL A 86 -6.63 -1.70 5.39
C VAL A 86 -6.15 -2.58 4.25
N LEU A 87 -6.57 -2.22 3.04
CA LEU A 87 -6.06 -2.89 1.84
C LEU A 87 -4.72 -2.28 1.48
N VAL A 88 -3.68 -3.11 1.43
CA VAL A 88 -2.36 -2.72 0.96
C VAL A 88 -2.02 -3.45 -0.34
N ILE A 89 -1.23 -2.81 -1.19
CA ILE A 89 -0.86 -3.30 -2.51
C ILE A 89 0.64 -3.18 -2.73
N SER A 90 1.21 -4.19 -3.39
CA SER A 90 2.60 -4.20 -3.85
C SER A 90 2.85 -3.11 -4.90
N GLU A 91 4.11 -2.81 -5.21
CA GLU A 91 4.50 -1.89 -6.30
C GLU A 91 3.80 -2.23 -7.64
N ARG A 92 3.74 -3.51 -8.00
CA ARG A 92 3.04 -3.94 -9.23
C ARG A 92 1.53 -3.79 -9.12
N GLY A 93 0.99 -3.95 -7.91
CA GLY A 93 -0.41 -3.65 -7.61
C GLY A 93 -0.69 -2.15 -7.72
N LEU A 94 0.24 -1.29 -7.31
CA LEU A 94 0.15 0.17 -7.39
C LEU A 94 0.09 0.63 -8.84
N ASP A 95 0.98 0.14 -9.71
CA ASP A 95 0.93 0.39 -11.15
C ASP A 95 -0.47 0.07 -11.71
N LYS A 96 -0.96 -1.16 -11.48
CA LYS A 96 -2.30 -1.58 -11.92
C LYS A 96 -3.41 -0.71 -11.33
N LEU A 97 -3.31 -0.34 -10.06
CA LEU A 97 -4.30 0.52 -9.42
C LEU A 97 -4.36 1.88 -10.08
N LEU A 98 -3.21 2.52 -10.31
CA LEU A 98 -3.13 3.84 -10.93
C LEU A 98 -3.66 3.81 -12.36
N TRP A 99 -3.30 2.78 -13.12
CA TRP A 99 -3.85 2.53 -14.45
C TRP A 99 -5.37 2.38 -14.46
N LEU A 100 -5.93 1.60 -13.53
CA LEU A 100 -7.38 1.40 -13.41
C LEU A 100 -8.10 2.62 -12.86
N ALA A 101 -7.42 3.47 -12.08
CA ALA A 101 -8.03 4.62 -11.44
C ALA A 101 -8.02 5.87 -12.33
N LEU A 102 -6.90 6.12 -13.00
CA LEU A 102 -6.69 7.30 -13.84
C LEU A 102 -7.00 7.04 -15.32
N HIS A 103 -6.99 5.78 -15.76
CA HIS A 103 -7.22 5.40 -17.17
C HIS A 103 -6.30 6.13 -18.18
N SER A 104 -5.15 6.64 -17.72
CA SER A 104 -4.27 7.53 -18.48
C SER A 104 -2.82 7.35 -18.06
N VAL A 105 -1.96 6.93 -19.00
CA VAL A 105 -0.51 6.73 -18.77
C VAL A 105 0.13 8.01 -18.23
N ASN A 106 -0.23 9.14 -18.85
CA ASN A 106 0.43 10.42 -18.62
C ASN A 106 0.13 10.98 -17.23
N GLU A 107 -0.98 10.54 -16.62
CA GLU A 107 -1.37 10.90 -15.26
C GLU A 107 -0.87 9.86 -14.25
N ALA A 108 -0.88 8.57 -14.60
CA ALA A 108 -0.46 7.49 -13.70
C ALA A 108 1.06 7.43 -13.49
N TRP A 109 1.84 7.60 -14.55
CA TRP A 109 3.29 7.49 -14.50
C TRP A 109 3.98 8.47 -13.53
N PRO A 110 3.68 9.79 -13.54
CA PRO A 110 4.32 10.72 -12.62
C PRO A 110 3.97 10.42 -11.15
N VAL A 111 2.75 9.93 -10.89
CA VAL A 111 2.34 9.50 -9.56
C VAL A 111 3.16 8.29 -9.12
N LEU A 112 3.21 7.24 -9.94
CA LEU A 112 3.95 6.01 -9.66
C LEU A 112 5.43 6.30 -9.40
N SER A 113 6.05 7.05 -10.31
CA SER A 113 7.47 7.42 -10.23
C SER A 113 7.76 8.23 -8.95
N SER A 114 6.93 9.21 -8.62
CA SER A 114 7.12 10.04 -7.42
C SER A 114 6.95 9.24 -6.13
N ILE A 115 5.92 8.39 -6.05
CA ILE A 115 5.68 7.54 -4.89
C ILE A 115 6.83 6.54 -4.71
N ASN A 116 7.24 5.87 -5.80
CA ASN A 116 8.28 4.86 -5.72
C ASN A 116 9.65 5.47 -5.38
N ALA A 117 10.01 6.62 -5.98
CA ALA A 117 11.23 7.34 -5.65
C ALA A 117 11.28 7.75 -4.18
N GLN A 118 10.15 8.22 -3.62
CA GLN A 118 10.06 8.55 -2.20
C GLN A 118 10.17 7.31 -1.31
N ALA A 119 9.49 6.22 -1.67
CA ALA A 119 9.58 4.96 -0.94
C ALA A 119 11.02 4.42 -0.93
N SER A 120 11.67 4.34 -2.09
CA SER A 120 13.08 3.92 -2.19
C SER A 120 14.01 4.84 -1.38
N SER A 121 13.77 6.16 -1.37
CA SER A 121 14.55 7.11 -0.59
C SER A 121 14.38 6.94 0.92
N LEU A 122 13.21 6.49 1.38
CA LEU A 122 12.97 6.19 2.80
C LEU A 122 13.64 4.88 3.18
N ILE A 123 13.47 3.83 2.36
CA ILE A 123 14.07 2.50 2.60
C ILE A 123 15.60 2.59 2.68
N THR A 124 16.24 3.34 1.79
CA THR A 124 17.71 3.50 1.82
C THR A 124 18.21 4.29 3.02
N LYS A 125 17.39 5.17 3.62
CA LYS A 125 17.77 5.91 4.83
C LYS A 125 17.75 5.01 6.05
N GLU A 126 16.77 4.12 6.14
CA GLU A 126 16.67 3.16 7.25
C GLU A 126 17.78 2.12 7.23
N ALA A 127 18.21 1.69 6.04
CA ALA A 127 19.37 0.82 5.90
C ALA A 127 20.71 1.49 6.30
N ALA A 128 20.76 2.82 6.41
CA ALA A 128 21.97 3.56 6.78
C ALA A 128 22.03 3.94 8.27
N ASP A 129 20.94 3.72 9.03
CA ASP A 129 20.83 4.02 10.47
C ASP A 129 21.08 2.78 11.36
N VAL A 130 21.40 1.62 10.77
CA VAL A 130 21.67 0.35 11.47
C VAL A 130 23.16 0.02 11.60
#